data_AF-A0A0J1D9U8-F1
#
_entry.id   AF-A0A0J1D9U8-F1
#
_cell.length_a   1.000
_cell.length_b   1.000
_cell.length_c   1.000
_cell.angle_alpha   90.00
_cell.angle_beta   90.00
_cell.angle_gamma   90.00
#
_symmetry.space_group_name_H-M   'P 1'
#
loop_
_entity.id
_entity.type
_entity.pdbx_description
1 polymer ?
#
loop_
_entity_poly.entity_id
_entity_poly.type
_entity_poly.pdbx_seq_one_letter_code
_entity_poly.pdbx_strand_id
1 'polypeptide(L)'
;MANLDSHTSTMLAVVVVLVLVALAAWYFIQKRQSERLQQRFGPEYGRTVDELGSRTKAEAELKAREDRVGKLTIVPLAPSEASRFSQAWANVQASFVDNPKGVVAMADQLVRELMAKRGYPVADFEHRAADISVDHPAVVENYRAAQVIAARDARGEATTEDLRNAVVHYRVLFNELLEVSDAAQGKH
;
A
#
# COMPACT_ATOMS: atom_id res chain seq x y z
N MET A 1 -4.01 -24.25 -62.55
CA MET A 1 -4.50 -24.19 -61.15
C MET A 1 -3.28 -24.06 -60.25
N ALA A 2 -3.35 -23.12 -59.33
CA ALA A 2 -2.22 -22.41 -58.76
C ALA A 2 -1.36 -23.29 -57.84
N ASN A 3 -0.05 -23.35 -58.08
CA ASN A 3 0.94 -23.84 -57.11
C ASN A 3 1.30 -22.75 -56.08
N LEU A 4 0.32 -21.92 -55.70
CA LEU A 4 0.38 -21.06 -54.53
C LEU A 4 0.01 -21.85 -53.25
N ASP A 5 -0.33 -23.13 -53.36
CA ASP A 5 -1.19 -23.80 -52.38
C ASP A 5 -0.47 -24.52 -51.22
N SER A 6 0.80 -24.91 -51.34
CA SER A 6 1.50 -25.59 -50.23
C SER A 6 2.43 -24.68 -49.43
N HIS A 7 3.34 -23.93 -50.07
CA HIS A 7 4.27 -23.06 -49.34
C HIS A 7 3.58 -21.86 -48.68
N THR A 8 2.57 -21.28 -49.35
CA THR A 8 1.78 -20.18 -48.76
C THR A 8 0.90 -20.67 -47.62
N SER A 9 0.32 -21.88 -47.75
CA SER A 9 -0.47 -22.51 -46.68
C SER A 9 0.41 -22.90 -45.48
N THR A 10 1.60 -23.46 -45.69
CA THR A 10 2.53 -23.76 -44.61
C THR A 10 3.07 -22.49 -43.96
N MET A 11 3.41 -21.45 -44.74
CA MET A 11 3.84 -20.17 -44.20
C MET A 11 2.72 -19.51 -43.38
N LEU A 12 1.48 -19.53 -43.87
CA LEU A 12 0.32 -19.02 -43.14
C LEU A 12 0.09 -19.81 -41.84
N ALA A 13 0.18 -21.14 -41.89
CA ALA A 13 0.05 -21.99 -40.71
C ALA A 13 1.13 -21.68 -39.67
N VAL A 14 2.40 -21.50 -40.10
CA VAL A 14 3.50 -21.11 -39.20
C VAL A 14 3.26 -19.74 -38.57
N VAL A 15 2.83 -18.74 -39.35
CA VAL A 15 2.51 -17.39 -38.83
C VAL A 15 1.38 -17.44 -37.82
N VAL A 16 0.30 -18.17 -38.10
CA VAL A 16 -0.83 -18.34 -37.17
C VAL A 16 -0.36 -19.00 -35.87
N VAL A 17 0.44 -20.07 -35.96
CA VAL A 17 1.02 -20.72 -34.77
C VAL A 17 1.88 -19.75 -33.97
N LEU A 18 2.74 -18.95 -34.62
CA LEU A 18 3.57 -17.95 -33.93
C LEU A 18 2.72 -16.89 -33.22
N VAL A 19 1.66 -16.40 -33.86
CA VAL A 19 0.73 -15.42 -33.25
C VAL A 19 0.03 -16.04 -32.04
N LEU A 20 -0.46 -17.28 -32.15
CA LEU A 20 -1.11 -17.98 -31.03
C LEU A 20 -0.15 -18.21 -29.86
N VAL A 21 1.10 -18.59 -30.14
CA VAL A 21 2.14 -18.73 -29.12
C VAL A 21 2.44 -17.40 -28.44
N ALA A 22 2.55 -16.30 -29.21
CA ALA A 22 2.78 -14.97 -28.66
C ALA A 22 1.61 -14.50 -27.77
N LEU A 23 0.36 -14.71 -28.20
CA LEU A 23 -0.84 -14.38 -27.42
C LEU A 23 -0.92 -15.22 -26.14
N ALA A 24 -0.63 -16.52 -26.22
CA ALA A 24 -0.60 -17.39 -25.05
C ALA A 24 0.47 -16.94 -24.05
N ALA A 25 1.69 -16.67 -24.52
CA ALA A 25 2.78 -16.17 -23.69
C ALA A 25 2.41 -14.84 -22.99
N TRP A 26 1.84 -13.89 -23.75
CA TRP A 26 1.38 -12.62 -23.21
C TRP A 26 0.30 -12.81 -22.13
N TYR A 27 -0.69 -13.67 -22.37
CA TYR A 27 -1.75 -13.99 -21.41
C TYR A 27 -1.19 -14.59 -20.11
N PHE A 28 -0.23 -15.53 -20.21
CA PHE A 28 0.40 -16.12 -19.04
C PHE A 28 1.21 -15.11 -18.21
N ILE A 29 1.95 -14.21 -18.88
CA ILE A 29 2.70 -13.14 -18.20
C ILE A 29 1.74 -12.19 -17.48
N GLN A 30 0.68 -11.75 -18.17
CA GLN A 30 -0.31 -10.85 -17.58
C GLN A 30 -1.01 -11.46 -16.38
N LYS A 31 -1.41 -12.74 -16.48
CA LYS A 31 -2.03 -13.47 -15.37
C LYS A 31 -1.13 -13.55 -14.15
N ARG A 32 0.14 -13.93 -14.34
CA ARG A 32 1.13 -14.01 -13.24
C ARG A 32 1.39 -12.66 -12.59
N GLN A 33 1.47 -11.59 -13.39
CA GLN A 33 1.67 -10.24 -12.85
C GLN A 33 0.48 -9.82 -12.00
N SER A 34 -0.73 -10.08 -12.46
CA SER A 34 -1.94 -9.77 -11.71
C SER A 34 -2.02 -10.56 -10.39
N GLU A 35 -1.74 -11.86 -10.43
CA GLU A 35 -1.68 -12.70 -9.22
C GLU A 35 -0.63 -12.17 -8.22
N ARG A 36 0.54 -11.73 -8.69
CA ARG A 36 1.57 -11.10 -7.84
C ARG A 36 1.06 -9.83 -7.18
N LEU A 37 0.42 -8.94 -7.95
CA LEU A 37 -0.12 -7.69 -7.42
C LEU A 37 -1.24 -7.95 -6.41
N GLN A 38 -2.12 -8.90 -6.70
CA GLN A 38 -3.18 -9.29 -5.77
C GLN A 38 -2.63 -9.91 -4.48
N GLN A 39 -1.60 -10.76 -4.57
CA GLN A 39 -0.94 -11.33 -3.40
C GLN A 39 -0.20 -10.27 -2.58
N ARG A 40 0.46 -9.32 -3.24
CA ARG A 40 1.23 -8.27 -2.56
C ARG A 40 0.34 -7.24 -1.88
N PHE A 41 -0.63 -6.69 -2.61
CA PHE A 41 -1.48 -5.61 -2.08
C PHE A 41 -2.70 -6.13 -1.30
N GLY A 42 -3.07 -7.40 -1.48
CA GLY A 42 -4.18 -8.00 -0.75
C GLY A 42 -5.47 -7.21 -0.94
N PRO A 43 -6.13 -6.74 0.13
CA PRO A 43 -7.35 -5.93 0.04
C PRO A 43 -7.20 -4.61 -0.73
N GLU A 44 -6.01 -3.98 -0.73
CA GLU A 44 -5.77 -2.75 -1.49
C GLU A 44 -5.85 -2.95 -3.00
N TYR A 45 -5.63 -4.18 -3.47
CA TYR A 45 -5.88 -4.53 -4.87
C TYR A 45 -7.37 -4.35 -5.21
N GLY A 46 -8.25 -4.95 -4.40
CA GLY A 46 -9.70 -4.84 -4.57
C GLY A 46 -10.16 -3.39 -4.50
N ARG A 47 -9.71 -2.66 -3.47
CA ARG A 47 -10.03 -1.24 -3.30
C ARG A 47 -9.63 -0.39 -4.50
N THR A 48 -8.43 -0.61 -5.04
CA THR A 48 -7.93 0.16 -6.20
C THR A 48 -8.70 -0.19 -7.48
N VAL A 49 -9.14 -1.44 -7.63
CA VAL A 49 -10.03 -1.85 -8.73
C VAL A 49 -11.39 -1.17 -8.63
N ASP A 50 -11.98 -1.15 -7.43
CA ASP A 50 -13.27 -0.51 -7.18
C ASP A 50 -13.21 1.01 -7.40
N GLU A 51 -12.13 1.66 -6.94
CA GLU A 51 -11.90 3.10 -7.09
C GLU A 51 -11.73 3.52 -8.56
N LEU A 52 -10.98 2.75 -9.35
CA LEU A 52 -10.67 3.09 -10.74
C LEU A 52 -11.64 2.49 -11.77
N GLY A 53 -12.52 1.59 -11.33
CA GLY A 53 -13.51 0.89 -12.18
C GLY A 53 -12.91 0.04 -13.30
N SER A 54 -11.62 -0.27 -13.24
CA SER A 54 -10.91 -1.01 -14.28
C SER A 54 -9.69 -1.72 -13.71
N ARG A 55 -9.67 -3.04 -13.87
CA ARG A 55 -8.54 -3.90 -13.49
C ARG A 55 -7.23 -3.43 -14.11
N THR A 56 -7.22 -3.12 -15.41
CA THR A 56 -6.01 -2.68 -16.12
C THR A 56 -5.47 -1.37 -15.55
N LYS A 57 -6.34 -0.40 -15.25
CA LYS A 57 -5.93 0.88 -14.64
C LYS A 57 -5.41 0.67 -13.22
N ALA A 58 -6.08 -0.17 -12.43
CA ALA A 58 -5.66 -0.52 -11.08
C ALA A 58 -4.29 -1.19 -11.05
N GLU A 59 -4.06 -2.21 -11.88
CA GLU A 59 -2.77 -2.89 -11.95
C GLU A 59 -1.64 -1.95 -12.41
N ALA A 60 -1.93 -1.01 -13.32
CA ALA A 60 -0.96 0.00 -13.74
C ALA A 60 -0.62 0.98 -12.61
N GLU A 61 -1.61 1.44 -11.85
CA GLU A 61 -1.43 2.31 -10.68
C GLU A 61 -0.64 1.58 -9.57
N LEU A 62 -1.03 0.35 -9.22
CA LEU A 62 -0.32 -0.45 -8.21
C LEU A 62 1.14 -0.70 -8.60
N LYS A 63 1.41 -0.96 -9.88
CA LYS A 63 2.79 -1.07 -10.38
C LYS A 63 3.53 0.27 -10.26
N ALA A 64 2.88 1.39 -10.58
CA ALA A 64 3.48 2.70 -10.42
C ALA A 64 3.83 3.00 -8.94
N ARG A 65 3.01 2.53 -7.99
CA ARG A 65 3.31 2.60 -6.55
C ARG A 65 4.55 1.77 -6.20
N GLU A 66 4.64 0.52 -6.67
CA GLU A 66 5.85 -0.31 -6.48
C GLU A 66 7.10 0.38 -7.04
N ASP A 67 7.01 0.96 -8.25
CA ASP A 67 8.12 1.63 -8.90
C ASP A 67 8.54 2.93 -8.19
N ARG A 68 7.59 3.65 -7.56
CA ARG A 68 7.90 4.81 -6.70
C ARG A 68 8.59 4.38 -5.42
N VAL A 69 7.99 3.44 -4.69
CA VAL A 69 8.49 2.96 -3.39
C VAL A 69 9.85 2.29 -3.53
N GLY A 70 10.07 1.55 -4.62
CA GLY A 70 11.38 0.94 -4.91
C GLY A 70 12.52 1.94 -5.13
N LYS A 71 12.23 3.24 -5.29
CA LYS A 71 13.23 4.32 -5.37
C LYS A 71 13.45 5.02 -4.03
N LEU A 72 12.63 4.73 -3.02
CA LEU A 72 12.75 5.32 -1.69
C LEU A 72 13.85 4.61 -0.90
N THR A 73 14.56 5.37 -0.08
CA THR A 73 15.50 4.81 0.89
C THR A 73 14.77 4.64 2.22
N ILE A 74 14.12 3.49 2.38
CA ILE A 74 13.38 3.17 3.60
C ILE A 74 14.34 2.48 4.59
N VAL A 75 14.58 3.11 5.75
CA VAL A 75 15.61 2.68 6.71
C VAL A 75 14.99 2.21 8.03
N PRO A 76 15.46 1.10 8.64
CA PRO A 76 15.08 0.72 10.00
C PRO A 76 15.30 1.87 10.99
N LEU A 77 14.50 1.90 12.05
CA LEU A 77 14.68 2.90 13.11
C LEU A 77 15.84 2.50 14.00
N ALA A 78 16.64 3.49 14.39
CA ALA A 78 17.60 3.30 15.47
C ALA A 78 16.85 2.94 16.77
N PRO A 79 17.37 2.05 17.63
CA PRO A 79 16.68 1.64 18.86
C PRO A 79 16.29 2.81 19.78
N SER A 80 17.13 3.85 19.85
CA SER A 80 16.84 5.07 20.61
C SER A 80 15.67 5.86 20.05
N GLU A 81 15.52 5.92 18.73
CA GLU A 81 14.38 6.57 18.06
C GLU A 81 13.10 5.76 18.27
N ALA A 82 13.17 4.44 18.11
CA ALA A 82 12.03 3.56 18.39
C ALA A 82 11.53 3.74 19.84
N SER A 83 12.45 3.78 20.82
CA SER A 83 12.09 4.05 22.22
C SER A 83 11.44 5.42 22.41
N ARG A 84 11.98 6.48 21.77
CA ARG A 84 11.40 7.83 21.80
C ARG A 84 9.98 7.86 21.24
N PHE A 85 9.76 7.22 20.10
CA PHE A 85 8.44 7.12 19.48
C PHE A 85 7.47 6.33 20.36
N SER A 86 7.87 5.20 20.92
CA SER A 86 7.03 4.42 21.85
C SER A 86 6.62 5.22 23.09
N GLN A 87 7.53 6.01 23.67
CA GLN A 87 7.20 6.90 24.79
C GLN A 87 6.25 8.02 24.36
N ALA A 88 6.47 8.63 23.20
CA ALA A 88 5.57 9.65 22.66
C ALA A 88 4.17 9.08 22.43
N TRP A 89 4.06 7.85 21.91
CA TRP A 89 2.78 7.18 21.72
C TRP A 89 2.04 6.94 23.04
N ALA A 90 2.75 6.48 24.08
CA ALA A 90 2.16 6.31 25.41
C ALA A 90 1.59 7.62 25.98
N ASN A 91 2.31 8.73 25.81
CA ASN A 91 1.84 10.06 26.24
C ASN A 91 0.61 10.53 25.47
N VAL A 92 0.57 10.29 24.16
CA VAL A 92 -0.61 10.58 23.31
C VAL A 92 -1.82 9.80 23.81
N GLN A 93 -1.68 8.49 24.06
CA GLN A 93 -2.79 7.67 24.56
C GLN A 93 -3.28 8.08 25.96
N ALA A 94 -2.36 8.41 26.87
CA ALA A 94 -2.71 8.84 28.22
C ALA A 94 -3.56 10.13 28.23
N SER A 95 -3.35 11.00 27.23
CA SER A 95 -4.07 12.27 27.10
C SER A 95 -5.51 12.12 26.59
N PHE A 96 -5.97 10.91 26.25
CA PHE A 96 -7.27 10.71 25.59
C PHE A 96 -8.45 11.06 26.50
N VAL A 97 -8.32 10.82 27.81
CA VAL A 97 -9.39 11.09 28.78
C VAL A 97 -9.70 12.58 28.84
N ASP A 98 -8.66 13.41 28.87
CA ASP A 98 -8.80 14.86 29.02
C ASP A 98 -9.00 15.59 27.68
N ASN A 99 -8.44 15.04 26.59
CA ASN A 99 -8.43 15.69 25.27
C ASN A 99 -8.62 14.69 24.10
N PRO A 100 -9.78 14.04 23.98
CA PRO A 100 -9.98 12.97 22.99
C PRO A 100 -9.80 13.45 21.54
N LYS A 101 -10.26 14.66 21.21
CA LYS A 101 -10.10 15.25 19.87
C LYS A 101 -8.64 15.55 19.54
N GLY A 102 -7.93 16.20 20.47
CA GLY A 102 -6.51 16.49 20.30
C GLY A 102 -5.68 15.22 20.14
N VAL A 103 -6.03 14.14 20.85
CA VAL A 103 -5.30 12.87 20.75
C VAL A 103 -5.36 12.25 19.36
N VAL A 104 -6.48 12.33 18.64
CA VAL A 104 -6.55 11.82 17.25
C VAL A 104 -5.60 12.59 16.34
N ALA A 105 -5.57 13.92 16.45
CA ALA A 105 -4.65 14.76 15.66
C ALA A 105 -3.17 14.51 16.03
N MET A 106 -2.88 14.33 17.33
CA MET A 106 -1.53 13.99 17.81
C MET A 106 -1.09 12.60 17.34
N ALA A 107 -2.00 11.61 17.32
CA ALA A 107 -1.72 10.27 16.82
C ALA A 107 -1.39 10.28 15.31
N ASP A 108 -2.19 10.98 14.50
CA ASP A 108 -1.90 11.17 13.07
C ASP A 108 -0.55 11.87 12.87
N GLN A 109 -0.27 12.95 13.63
CA GLN A 109 1.04 13.60 13.59
C GLN A 109 2.18 12.64 13.90
N LEU A 110 2.07 11.85 14.98
CA LEU A 110 3.13 10.94 15.39
C LEU A 110 3.39 9.84 14.36
N VAL A 111 2.33 9.31 13.74
CA VAL A 111 2.45 8.34 12.62
C VAL A 111 3.16 8.97 11.43
N ARG A 112 2.84 10.21 11.08
CA ARG A 112 3.49 10.93 9.97
C ARG A 112 4.97 11.19 10.22
N GLU A 113 5.31 11.59 11.45
CA GLU A 113 6.71 11.76 11.86
C GLU A 113 7.48 10.44 11.80
N LEU A 114 6.86 9.33 12.22
CA LEU A 114 7.45 8.00 12.15
C LEU A 114 7.70 7.56 10.69
N MET A 115 6.70 7.74 9.82
CA MET A 115 6.83 7.47 8.38
C MET A 115 7.96 8.28 7.76
N ALA A 116 8.02 9.58 8.04
CA ALA A 116 9.07 10.46 7.53
C ALA A 116 10.46 10.02 8.02
N LYS A 117 10.58 9.63 9.30
CA LYS A 117 11.84 9.12 9.87
C LYS A 117 12.29 7.83 9.20
N ARG A 118 11.35 6.98 8.79
CA ARG A 118 11.60 5.74 8.04
C ARG A 118 11.99 6.01 6.59
N GLY A 119 11.72 7.19 6.05
CA GLY A 119 12.07 7.56 4.67
C GLY A 119 10.88 7.61 3.70
N TYR A 120 9.65 7.49 4.18
CA TYR A 120 8.46 7.73 3.35
C TYR A 120 8.27 9.24 3.09
N PRO A 121 7.77 9.62 1.91
CA PRO A 121 7.61 11.03 1.54
C PRO A 121 6.56 11.73 2.41
N VAL A 122 6.84 13.00 2.73
CA VAL A 122 5.83 13.90 3.32
C VAL A 122 4.91 14.36 2.19
N ALA A 123 3.90 13.57 1.91
CA ALA A 123 2.86 13.85 0.92
C ALA A 123 1.48 13.95 1.58
N ASP A 124 0.46 14.22 0.77
CA ASP A 124 -0.93 14.10 1.21
C ASP A 124 -1.26 12.67 1.67
N PHE A 125 -2.39 12.55 2.37
CA PHE A 125 -2.81 11.29 2.95
C PHE A 125 -2.92 10.17 1.91
N GLU A 126 -3.52 10.44 0.76
CA GLU A 126 -3.78 9.41 -0.25
C GLU A 126 -2.48 8.91 -0.87
N HIS A 127 -1.54 9.81 -1.15
CA HIS A 127 -0.23 9.43 -1.66
C HIS A 127 0.55 8.59 -0.64
N ARG A 128 0.56 8.97 0.64
CA ARG A 128 1.24 8.19 1.69
C ARG A 128 0.59 6.84 1.91
N ALA A 129 -0.74 6.77 1.93
CA ALA A 129 -1.48 5.51 2.05
C ALA A 129 -1.21 4.60 0.85
N ALA A 130 -1.10 5.17 -0.35
CA ALA A 130 -0.71 4.44 -1.55
C ALA A 130 0.72 3.88 -1.46
N ASP A 131 1.69 4.69 -1.04
CA ASP A 131 3.08 4.24 -0.91
C ASP A 131 3.24 3.19 0.19
N ILE A 132 2.66 3.42 1.36
CA ILE A 132 2.80 2.49 2.49
C ILE A 132 2.13 1.13 2.23
N SER A 133 1.09 1.09 1.38
CA SER A 133 0.44 -0.17 0.98
C SER A 133 1.38 -1.15 0.26
N VAL A 134 2.50 -0.67 -0.29
CA VAL A 134 3.48 -1.51 -1.00
C VAL A 134 4.26 -2.44 -0.06
N ASP A 135 4.58 -1.93 1.13
CA ASP A 135 5.39 -2.63 2.14
C ASP A 135 4.54 -3.12 3.32
N HIS A 136 3.45 -2.41 3.62
CA HIS A 136 2.57 -2.67 4.77
C HIS A 136 1.09 -2.82 4.33
N PRO A 137 0.79 -3.74 3.39
CA PRO A 137 -0.55 -3.92 2.83
C PRO A 137 -1.60 -4.34 3.88
N ALA A 138 -1.19 -5.02 4.96
CA ALA A 138 -2.10 -5.52 5.98
C ALA A 138 -2.61 -4.42 6.93
N VAL A 139 -1.89 -3.31 7.09
CA VAL A 139 -2.22 -2.27 8.08
C VAL A 139 -2.68 -0.95 7.44
N VAL A 140 -2.52 -0.78 6.13
CA VAL A 140 -2.98 0.43 5.42
C VAL A 140 -4.51 0.64 5.54
N GLU A 141 -5.29 -0.44 5.64
CA GLU A 141 -6.73 -0.34 5.90
C GLU A 141 -7.03 0.35 7.24
N ASN A 142 -6.24 0.06 8.28
CA ASN A 142 -6.33 0.75 9.56
C ASN A 142 -5.98 2.23 9.39
N TYR A 143 -4.94 2.56 8.63
CA TYR A 143 -4.58 3.95 8.37
C TYR A 143 -5.73 4.72 7.69
N ARG A 144 -6.38 4.10 6.69
CA ARG A 144 -7.56 4.65 6.01
C ARG A 144 -8.75 4.80 6.95
N ALA A 145 -9.06 3.79 7.75
CA ALA A 145 -10.15 3.85 8.72
C ALA A 145 -9.94 4.98 9.74
N ALA A 146 -8.72 5.14 10.25
CA ALA A 146 -8.36 6.23 11.15
C ALA A 146 -8.55 7.60 10.49
N GLN A 147 -8.13 7.76 9.23
CA GLN A 147 -8.27 9.01 8.50
C GLN A 147 -9.72 9.37 8.21
N VAL A 148 -10.57 8.40 7.89
CA VAL A 148 -12.01 8.62 7.69
C VAL A 148 -12.64 9.18 8.97
N ILE A 149 -12.27 8.64 10.13
CA ILE A 149 -12.75 9.14 11.42
C ILE A 149 -12.18 10.53 11.72
N ALA A 150 -10.88 10.74 11.51
CA ALA A 150 -10.23 12.05 11.71
C ALA A 150 -10.88 13.14 10.85
N ALA A 151 -11.22 12.82 9.60
CA ALA A 151 -11.94 13.74 8.70
C ALA A 151 -13.36 14.05 9.19
N ARG A 152 -14.07 13.09 9.80
CA ARG A 152 -15.38 13.30 10.43
C ARG A 152 -15.25 14.15 11.71
N ASP A 153 -14.23 13.92 12.53
CA ASP A 153 -13.98 14.70 13.74
C ASP A 153 -13.68 16.17 13.43
N ALA A 154 -12.91 16.42 12.36
CA ALA A 154 -12.65 17.78 11.87
C ALA A 154 -13.95 18.55 11.50
N ARG A 155 -15.03 17.84 11.17
CA ARG A 155 -16.37 18.41 10.92
C ARG A 155 -17.29 18.40 12.15
N GLY A 156 -16.83 17.86 13.29
CA GLY A 156 -17.62 17.69 14.50
C GLY A 156 -18.63 16.54 14.45
N GLU A 157 -18.47 15.59 13.53
CA GLU A 157 -19.42 14.50 13.26
C GLU A 157 -18.99 13.15 13.87
N ALA A 158 -17.89 13.12 14.64
CA ALA A 158 -17.37 11.92 15.28
C ALA A 158 -17.76 11.86 16.75
N THR A 159 -18.15 10.67 17.20
CA THR A 159 -18.39 10.38 18.62
C THR A 159 -17.07 10.12 19.34
N THR A 160 -17.03 10.24 20.67
CA THR A 160 -15.83 9.90 21.44
C THR A 160 -15.39 8.44 21.23
N GLU A 161 -16.33 7.52 20.99
CA GLU A 161 -16.00 6.13 20.68
C GLU A 161 -15.41 5.96 19.29
N ASP A 162 -15.85 6.74 18.30
CA ASP A 162 -15.16 6.82 17.00
C ASP A 162 -13.71 7.29 17.20
N LEU A 163 -13.48 8.32 18.03
CA LEU A 163 -12.13 8.82 18.31
C LEU A 163 -11.25 7.75 18.96
N ARG A 164 -11.81 6.95 19.88
CA ARG A 164 -11.10 5.81 20.48
C ARG A 164 -10.69 4.81 19.40
N ASN A 165 -11.59 4.47 18.48
CA ASN A 165 -11.30 3.55 17.38
C ASN A 165 -10.24 4.11 16.42
N ALA A 166 -10.26 5.41 16.12
CA ALA A 166 -9.22 6.05 15.31
C ALA A 166 -7.83 5.90 15.92
N VAL A 167 -7.70 6.09 17.23
CA VAL A 167 -6.43 5.90 17.96
C VAL A 167 -5.99 4.43 17.90
N VAL A 168 -6.92 3.48 18.03
CA VAL A 168 -6.62 2.05 17.89
C VAL A 168 -6.10 1.73 16.49
N HIS A 169 -6.75 2.24 15.46
CA HIS A 169 -6.33 2.04 14.07
C HIS A 169 -4.94 2.66 13.79
N TYR A 170 -4.68 3.88 14.26
CA TYR A 170 -3.34 4.47 14.18
C TYR A 170 -2.30 3.64 14.93
N ARG A 171 -2.64 3.06 16.09
CA ARG A 171 -1.73 2.21 16.86
C ARG A 171 -1.27 0.98 16.09
N VAL A 172 -2.18 0.34 15.36
CA VAL A 172 -1.86 -0.86 14.58
C VAL A 172 -0.78 -0.53 13.54
N LEU A 173 -0.99 0.55 12.79
CA LEU A 173 0.01 1.03 11.83
C LEU A 173 1.31 1.48 12.51
N PHE A 174 1.21 2.18 13.64
CA PHE A 174 2.36 2.68 14.37
C PHE A 174 3.28 1.55 14.87
N ASN A 175 2.70 0.49 15.44
CA ASN A 175 3.45 -0.67 15.89
C ASN A 175 4.12 -1.40 14.73
N GLU A 176 3.40 -1.61 13.62
CA GLU A 176 3.99 -2.17 12.40
C GLU A 176 5.23 -1.35 11.98
N LEU A 177 5.12 -0.03 11.91
CA LEU A 177 6.23 0.83 11.50
C LEU A 177 7.40 0.87 12.49
N LEU A 178 7.16 0.58 13.77
CA LEU A 178 8.19 0.42 14.80
C LEU A 178 8.92 -0.93 14.68
N GLU A 179 8.20 -2.01 14.37
CA GLU A 179 8.69 -3.39 14.40
C GLU A 179 9.49 -3.80 13.16
N VAL A 180 9.54 -2.98 12.10
CA VAL A 180 10.17 -3.32 10.80
C VAL A 180 11.71 -3.22 10.82
N SER A 181 12.35 -3.54 11.95
CA SER A 181 13.81 -3.63 12.06
C SER A 181 14.38 -5.04 11.84
N ASP A 182 13.57 -6.09 11.76
CA ASP A 182 14.07 -7.47 11.65
C ASP A 182 14.20 -7.99 10.21
N ALA A 183 13.43 -7.47 9.24
CA ALA A 183 13.45 -7.99 7.87
C ALA A 183 14.71 -7.60 7.05
N ALA A 184 15.50 -6.63 7.52
CA ALA A 184 16.73 -6.18 6.86
C ALA A 184 18.02 -6.87 7.38
N GLN A 185 17.93 -7.68 8.46
CA GLN A 185 19.09 -8.37 9.04
C GLN A 185 19.17 -9.86 8.67
N GLY A 186 18.21 -10.37 7.90
CA GLY A 186 18.14 -11.77 7.49
C GLY A 186 18.72 -12.09 6.11
N LYS A 187 19.88 -11.52 5.74
CA LYS A 187 20.76 -12.04 4.65
C LYS A 187 22.22 -11.66 4.93
N HIS A 188 22.82 -12.38 5.87
CA HIS A 188 24.27 -12.62 5.88
C HIS A 188 24.53 -14.06 5.44
#